data_AF-A0A7C1KX07-F1
#
_entry.id   AF-A0A7C1KX07-F1
#
_cell.length_a   1.000
_cell.length_b   1.000
_cell.length_c   1.000
_cell.angle_alpha   90.00
_cell.angle_beta   90.00
_cell.angle_gamma   90.00
#
_symmetry.space_group_name_H-M   'P 1'
#
loop_
_entity.id
_entity.type
_entity.pdbx_description
1 polymer ?
#
loop_
_entity_poly.entity_id
_entity_poly.type
_entity_poly.pdbx_seq_one_letter_code
_entity_poly.pdbx_strand_id
1 'polypeptide(L)'
;MKRKILEIGPYPPPNSGWSVRIKFLKEALVSEGHDCQVLNLGQYRKIKSPEYIDVQSGLDYLMKLILLRLKGYNFHVHMNAQAVKGPILSLLALLGSLLTFSRAVLTFHGGIEQLYFPRRNGKKMYGIVYLNFLLSKLIICNNDQIKKEIWQFGPLTACAFM
;
A
#
# COMPACT_ATOMS: atom_id res chain seq x y z
N MET A 1 7.70 20.21 8.30
CA MET A 1 6.98 19.62 9.45
C MET A 1 7.27 18.12 9.49
N LYS A 2 7.78 17.61 10.61
CA LYS A 2 8.01 16.17 10.81
C LYS A 2 6.68 15.41 10.74
N ARG A 3 6.66 14.28 10.04
CA ARG A 3 5.46 13.42 9.88
C ARG A 3 5.81 11.99 10.24
N LYS A 4 4.81 11.25 10.71
CA LYS A 4 4.87 9.80 10.91
C LYS A 4 4.24 9.10 9.70
N ILE A 5 5.01 8.28 9.02
CA ILE A 5 4.62 7.61 7.77
C ILE A 5 4.85 6.11 7.96
N LEU A 6 3.84 5.31 7.63
CA LEU A 6 3.92 3.87 7.62
C LEU A 6 3.78 3.37 6.19
N GLU A 7 4.88 2.90 5.64
CA GLU A 7 4.93 2.21 4.36
C GLU A 7 4.45 0.76 4.57
N ILE A 8 3.41 0.34 3.85
CA ILE A 8 2.82 -1.00 4.00
C ILE A 8 3.02 -1.76 2.70
N GLY A 9 3.95 -2.71 2.69
CA GLY A 9 4.36 -3.43 1.47
C GLY A 9 5.53 -4.38 1.70
N PRO A 10 6.04 -5.02 0.65
CA PRO A 10 7.22 -5.88 0.76
C PRO A 10 8.49 -5.05 0.97
N TYR A 11 9.36 -5.50 1.88
CA TYR A 11 10.66 -4.88 2.12
C TYR A 11 11.80 -5.88 1.84
N PRO A 12 12.99 -5.43 1.39
CA PRO A 12 14.11 -6.34 1.12
C PRO A 12 14.58 -7.14 2.36
N PRO A 13 15.11 -8.37 2.17
CA PRO A 13 15.05 -9.18 0.94
C PRO A 13 13.65 -9.81 0.72
N PRO A 14 13.29 -10.30 -0.48
CA PRO A 14 14.03 -10.24 -1.75
C PRO A 14 14.04 -8.85 -2.39
N ASN A 15 15.07 -8.58 -3.20
CA ASN A 15 15.24 -7.35 -3.96
C ASN A 15 14.38 -7.40 -5.23
N SER A 16 13.19 -6.82 -5.15
CA SER A 16 12.24 -6.68 -6.25
C SER A 16 11.97 -5.19 -6.49
N GLY A 17 11.50 -4.80 -7.67
CA GLY A 17 11.37 -3.37 -8.03
C GLY A 17 10.61 -2.54 -6.99
N TRP A 18 9.45 -3.03 -6.53
CA TRP A 18 8.68 -2.39 -5.46
C TRP A 18 9.30 -2.47 -4.05
N SER A 19 9.99 -3.55 -3.67
CA SER A 19 10.63 -3.62 -2.34
C SER A 19 11.84 -2.69 -2.24
N VAL A 20 12.63 -2.61 -3.31
CA VAL A 20 13.75 -1.66 -3.42
C VAL A 20 13.22 -0.21 -3.43
N ARG A 21 12.12 0.07 -4.14
CA ARG A 21 11.47 1.39 -4.12
C ARG A 21 11.03 1.80 -2.71
N ILE A 22 10.41 0.89 -1.95
CA ILE A 22 10.01 1.16 -0.56
C ILE A 22 11.23 1.46 0.32
N LYS A 23 12.33 0.73 0.13
CA LYS A 23 13.58 0.99 0.85
C LYS A 23 14.12 2.41 0.56
N PHE A 24 14.27 2.77 -0.72
CA PHE A 24 14.74 4.11 -1.09
C PHE A 24 13.79 5.21 -0.60
N LEU A 25 12.48 5.01 -0.70
CA LEU A 25 11.49 5.96 -0.19
C LEU A 25 11.61 6.16 1.32
N LYS A 26 11.74 5.06 2.07
CA LYS A 26 11.95 5.11 3.51
C LYS A 26 13.22 5.89 3.86
N GLU A 27 14.34 5.58 3.21
CA GLU A 27 15.62 6.24 3.45
C GLU A 27 15.55 7.75 3.14
N ALA A 28 14.91 8.13 2.03
CA ALA A 28 14.69 9.52 1.67
C ALA A 28 13.79 10.27 2.68
N LEU A 29 12.67 9.67 3.08
CA LEU A 29 11.79 10.28 4.07
C LEU A 29 12.48 10.46 5.43
N VAL A 30 13.30 9.48 5.84
CA VAL A 30 14.09 9.58 7.08
C VAL A 30 15.15 10.66 6.97
N SER A 31 15.85 10.79 5.84
CA SER A 31 16.86 11.84 5.65
C SER A 31 16.26 13.25 5.64
N GLU A 32 15.00 13.40 5.20
CA GLU A 32 14.19 14.61 5.33
C GLU A 32 13.66 14.88 6.75
N GLY A 33 13.96 13.99 7.71
CA GLY A 33 13.60 14.12 9.13
C GLY A 33 12.22 13.58 9.49
N HIS A 34 11.54 12.88 8.59
CA HIS A 34 10.29 12.17 8.89
C HIS A 34 10.55 10.89 9.69
N ASP A 35 9.56 10.47 10.49
CA ASP A 35 9.55 9.15 11.12
C ASP A 35 8.86 8.18 10.15
N CYS A 36 9.66 7.46 9.37
CA CYS A 36 9.18 6.50 8.38
C CYS A 36 9.46 5.07 8.83
N GLN A 37 8.40 4.31 9.05
CA GLN A 37 8.45 2.89 9.37
C GLN A 37 7.91 2.07 8.20
N VAL A 38 8.31 0.81 8.11
CA VAL A 38 7.79 -0.13 7.10
C VAL A 38 7.12 -1.30 7.82
N LEU A 39 5.88 -1.63 7.46
CA LEU A 39 5.23 -2.87 7.86
C LEU A 39 5.40 -3.90 6.75
N ASN A 40 6.31 -4.87 6.97
CA ASN A 40 6.75 -5.79 5.93
C ASN A 40 5.68 -6.85 5.62
N LEU A 41 5.27 -6.92 4.36
CA LEU A 41 4.36 -7.94 3.82
C LEU A 41 5.03 -8.89 2.81
N GLY A 42 6.36 -8.80 2.68
CA GLY A 42 7.15 -9.62 1.77
C GLY A 42 7.34 -11.07 2.22
N GLN A 43 8.13 -11.82 1.45
CA GLN A 43 8.39 -13.25 1.70
C GLN A 43 8.92 -13.52 3.11
N TYR A 44 9.82 -12.68 3.59
CA TYR A 44 10.44 -12.80 4.92
C TYR A 44 9.77 -11.93 5.99
N ARG A 45 8.49 -11.60 5.83
CA ARG A 45 7.73 -10.76 6.77
C ARG A 45 7.79 -11.22 8.23
N LYS A 46 8.05 -12.50 8.51
CA LYS A 46 8.13 -13.05 9.87
C LYS A 46 9.50 -12.86 10.54
N ILE A 47 10.54 -12.53 9.77
CA ILE A 47 11.88 -12.33 10.31
C ILE A 47 11.91 -10.95 10.98
N LYS A 48 12.23 -10.89 12.27
CA LYS A 48 12.39 -9.63 13.00
C LYS A 48 13.63 -8.89 12.49
N SER A 49 13.51 -7.58 12.32
CA SER A 49 14.60 -6.71 11.87
C SER A 49 14.43 -5.31 12.48
N PRO A 50 15.51 -4.58 12.78
CA PRO A 50 15.41 -3.16 13.09
C PRO A 50 15.01 -2.31 11.86
N GLU A 51 15.12 -2.83 10.64
CA GLU A 51 14.80 -2.09 9.43
C GLU A 51 13.30 -2.02 9.10
N TYR A 52 12.50 -2.92 9.65
CA TYR A 52 11.06 -2.98 9.38
C TYR A 52 10.32 -3.66 10.52
N ILE A 53 9.02 -3.36 10.62
CA ILE A 53 8.09 -4.05 11.51
C ILE A 53 7.67 -5.35 10.83
N ASP A 54 7.93 -6.48 11.49
CA ASP A 54 7.54 -7.80 11.03
C ASP A 54 6.00 -8.00 11.06
N VAL A 55 5.51 -9.03 10.37
CA VAL A 55 4.10 -9.46 10.40
C VAL A 55 4.03 -10.98 10.53
N GLN A 56 3.55 -11.45 11.68
CA GLN A 56 3.54 -12.86 12.08
C GLN A 56 2.29 -13.60 11.62
N SER A 57 1.14 -12.92 11.60
CA SER A 57 -0.17 -13.50 11.26
C SER A 57 -1.14 -12.42 10.75
N GLY A 58 -2.34 -12.83 10.34
CA GLY A 58 -3.40 -11.89 9.96
C GLY A 58 -3.89 -11.05 11.13
N LEU A 59 -4.05 -11.64 12.32
CA LEU A 59 -4.46 -10.91 13.52
C LEU A 59 -3.38 -9.92 13.96
N ASP A 60 -2.11 -10.35 13.93
CA ASP A 60 -0.96 -9.49 14.22
C ASP A 60 -0.90 -8.28 13.27
N TYR A 61 -1.16 -8.52 11.97
CA TYR A 61 -1.27 -7.45 10.99
C TYR A 61 -2.36 -6.42 11.36
N LEU A 62 -3.58 -6.89 11.65
CA LEU A 62 -4.70 -6.01 12.03
C LEU A 62 -4.42 -5.21 13.30
N MET A 63 -3.86 -5.86 14.33
CA MET A 63 -3.48 -5.18 15.57
C MET A 63 -2.42 -4.10 15.31
N LYS A 64 -1.39 -4.41 14.52
CA LYS A 64 -0.34 -3.45 14.17
C LYS A 64 -0.88 -2.27 13.39
N LEU A 65 -1.82 -2.47 12.45
CA LEU A 65 -2.50 -1.36 11.76
C LEU A 65 -3.20 -0.44 12.77
N ILE A 66 -4.04 -1.00 13.65
CA ILE A 66 -4.77 -0.19 14.64
C ILE A 66 -3.79 0.59 15.53
N LEU A 67 -2.82 -0.10 16.13
CA LEU A 67 -1.86 0.49 17.06
C LEU A 67 -0.99 1.58 16.39
N LEU A 68 -0.47 1.33 15.20
CA LEU A 68 0.34 2.31 14.48
C LEU A 68 -0.51 3.50 14.04
N ARG A 69 -1.76 3.27 13.64
CA ARG A 69 -2.67 4.36 13.31
C ARG A 69 -2.92 5.27 14.51
N LEU A 70 -3.23 4.69 15.66
CA LEU A 70 -3.45 5.43 16.91
C LEU A 70 -2.18 6.16 17.41
N LYS A 71 -0.99 5.67 17.07
CA LYS A 71 0.29 6.36 17.31
C LYS A 71 0.55 7.55 16.38
N GLY A 72 -0.36 7.82 15.45
CA GLY A 72 -0.34 8.97 14.53
C GLY A 72 0.33 8.70 13.19
N TYR A 73 0.59 7.44 12.83
CA TYR A 73 1.15 7.11 11.52
C TYR A 73 0.12 7.30 10.40
N ASN A 74 0.53 7.99 9.34
CA ASN A 74 -0.20 8.06 8.08
C ASN A 74 0.21 6.90 7.19
N PHE A 75 -0.77 6.20 6.64
CA PHE A 75 -0.51 5.00 5.86
C PHE A 75 -0.23 5.36 4.41
N HIS A 76 0.81 4.72 3.89
CA HIS A 76 1.11 4.65 2.48
C HIS A 76 1.15 3.17 2.08
N VAL A 77 0.15 2.76 1.31
CA VAL A 77 -0.12 1.36 1.01
C VAL A 77 0.43 1.02 -0.37
N HIS A 78 1.19 -0.08 -0.47
CA HIS A 78 1.75 -0.57 -1.72
C HIS A 78 1.01 -1.82 -2.16
N MET A 79 0.33 -1.75 -3.30
CA MET A 79 -0.52 -2.82 -3.82
C MET A 79 -0.16 -3.17 -5.25
N ASN A 80 -0.28 -4.45 -5.60
CA ASN A 80 -0.59 -4.86 -6.97
C ASN A 80 -1.83 -5.77 -6.94
N ALA A 81 -2.40 -6.03 -8.11
CA ALA A 81 -3.56 -6.90 -8.31
C ALA A 81 -3.16 -8.24 -8.98
N GLN A 82 -1.91 -8.68 -8.83
CA GLN A 82 -1.43 -9.93 -9.41
C GLN A 82 -1.86 -11.15 -8.59
N ALA A 83 -2.18 -10.99 -7.31
CA ALA A 83 -2.65 -12.07 -6.45
C ALA A 83 -3.75 -11.58 -5.51
N VAL A 84 -4.65 -12.49 -5.09
CA VAL A 84 -5.80 -12.17 -4.21
C VAL A 84 -5.37 -11.48 -2.91
N LYS A 85 -4.23 -11.90 -2.34
CA LYS A 85 -3.73 -11.41 -1.06
C LYS A 85 -3.43 -9.90 -1.09
N GLY A 86 -2.90 -9.36 -2.19
CA GLY A 86 -2.49 -7.97 -2.30
C GLY A 86 -3.66 -7.00 -2.08
N PRO A 87 -4.73 -7.07 -2.90
CA PRO A 87 -5.90 -6.22 -2.75
C PRO A 87 -6.63 -6.38 -1.40
N ILE A 88 -6.66 -7.59 -0.83
CA ILE A 88 -7.30 -7.80 0.48
C ILE A 88 -6.51 -7.11 1.60
N LEU A 89 -5.19 -7.33 1.68
CA LEU A 89 -4.37 -6.71 2.71
C LEU A 89 -4.36 -5.19 2.58
N SER A 90 -4.26 -4.69 1.34
CA SER A 90 -4.36 -3.27 1.04
C SER A 90 -5.70 -2.68 1.51
N LEU A 91 -6.82 -3.36 1.24
CA LEU A 91 -8.14 -2.91 1.68
C LEU A 91 -8.24 -2.82 3.21
N LEU A 92 -7.68 -3.80 3.93
CA LEU A 92 -7.65 -3.79 5.39
C LEU A 92 -6.83 -2.61 5.94
N ALA A 93 -5.69 -2.28 5.31
CA ALA A 93 -4.92 -1.08 5.67
C ALA A 93 -5.70 0.22 5.40
N LEU A 94 -6.36 0.31 4.24
CA LEU A 94 -7.17 1.48 3.90
C LEU A 94 -8.31 1.67 4.91
N LEU A 95 -9.03 0.60 5.27
CA LEU A 95 -10.05 0.62 6.32
C LEU A 95 -9.45 1.02 7.68
N GLY A 96 -8.29 0.46 8.04
CA GLY A 96 -7.56 0.84 9.25
C GLY A 96 -7.17 2.32 9.28
N SER A 97 -6.88 2.95 8.13
CA SER A 97 -6.56 4.38 8.08
C SER A 97 -7.75 5.26 8.50
N LEU A 98 -8.98 4.82 8.25
CA LEU A 98 -10.20 5.56 8.55
C LEU A 98 -10.49 5.68 10.04
N LEU A 99 -9.84 4.89 10.90
CA LEU A 99 -10.02 4.92 12.36
C LEU A 99 -9.77 6.30 13.00
N THR A 100 -8.98 7.16 12.34
CA THR A 100 -8.72 8.53 12.77
C THR A 100 -9.09 9.55 11.68
N PHE A 101 -10.08 9.21 10.83
CA PHE A 101 -10.64 10.06 9.78
C PHE A 101 -9.66 10.60 8.72
N SER A 102 -8.45 10.04 8.63
CA SER A 102 -7.52 10.38 7.55
C SER A 102 -7.34 9.19 6.61
N ARG A 103 -7.63 9.43 5.33
CA ARG A 103 -7.45 8.43 4.28
C ARG A 103 -5.96 8.22 3.97
N ALA A 104 -5.60 6.98 3.68
CA ALA A 104 -4.26 6.57 3.26
C ALA A 104 -3.96 6.93 1.79
N VAL A 105 -2.67 6.99 1.44
CA VAL A 105 -2.20 7.05 0.06
C VAL A 105 -1.97 5.62 -0.45
N LEU A 106 -2.25 5.36 -1.72
CA LEU A 106 -2.06 4.05 -2.35
C LEU A 106 -1.10 4.18 -3.53
N THR A 107 0.01 3.44 -3.53
CA THR A 107 0.83 3.21 -4.72
C THR A 107 0.44 1.88 -5.36
N PHE A 108 -0.06 1.95 -6.59
CA PHE A 108 -0.39 0.80 -7.42
C PHE A 108 0.79 0.39 -8.30
N HIS A 109 1.35 -0.78 -8.01
CA HIS A 109 2.48 -1.39 -8.71
C HIS A 109 2.03 -2.38 -9.79
N GLY A 110 2.95 -2.65 -10.72
CA GLY A 110 2.80 -3.65 -11.77
C GLY A 110 2.50 -3.04 -13.14
N GLY A 111 2.28 -3.92 -14.11
CA GLY A 111 1.82 -3.58 -15.46
C GLY A 111 0.30 -3.58 -15.56
N ILE A 112 -0.21 -3.43 -16.78
CA ILE A 112 -1.66 -3.40 -17.05
C ILE A 112 -2.25 -4.79 -16.91
N GLU A 113 -1.59 -5.80 -17.48
CA GLU A 113 -2.08 -7.17 -17.41
C GLU A 113 -1.69 -7.82 -16.08
N GLN A 114 -2.64 -7.81 -15.16
CA GLN A 114 -2.57 -8.55 -13.90
C GLN A 114 -3.78 -9.48 -13.76
N LEU A 115 -3.72 -10.43 -12.83
CA LEU A 115 -4.83 -11.38 -12.66
C LEU A 115 -6.16 -10.72 -12.27
N TYR A 116 -6.13 -9.62 -11.51
CA TYR A 116 -7.33 -8.92 -11.05
C TYR A 116 -7.41 -7.46 -11.51
N PHE A 117 -6.59 -7.08 -12.49
CA PHE A 117 -6.56 -5.76 -13.10
C PHE A 117 -6.09 -5.90 -14.57
N PRO A 118 -6.68 -5.20 -15.56
CA PRO A 118 -7.70 -4.17 -15.43
C PRO A 118 -9.09 -4.77 -15.21
N ARG A 119 -10.15 -3.94 -15.22
CA ARG A 119 -11.53 -4.33 -14.91
C ARG A 119 -11.99 -5.62 -15.59
N ARG A 120 -11.50 -5.89 -16.80
CA ARG A 120 -11.86 -7.08 -17.60
C ARG A 120 -11.32 -8.41 -17.03
N ASN A 121 -10.19 -8.40 -16.31
CA ASN A 121 -9.52 -9.63 -15.84
C ASN A 121 -10.10 -10.14 -14.51
N GLY A 122 -10.61 -9.24 -13.65
CA GLY A 122 -10.80 -9.50 -12.23
C GLY A 122 -12.24 -9.62 -11.72
N LYS A 123 -13.22 -10.12 -12.50
CA LYS A 123 -14.66 -10.08 -12.15
C LYS A 123 -15.00 -10.41 -10.69
N LYS A 124 -14.41 -11.46 -10.11
CA LYS A 124 -14.65 -11.88 -8.70
C LYS A 124 -14.00 -10.96 -7.66
N MET A 125 -12.90 -10.30 -8.01
CA MET A 125 -12.16 -9.38 -7.13
C MET A 125 -12.45 -7.91 -7.43
N TYR A 126 -13.33 -7.63 -8.39
CA TYR A 126 -13.66 -6.27 -8.84
C TYR A 126 -14.03 -5.38 -7.66
N GLY A 127 -14.95 -5.81 -6.80
CA GLY A 127 -15.38 -5.03 -5.63
C GLY A 127 -14.24 -4.69 -4.68
N ILE A 128 -13.34 -5.65 -4.42
CA ILE A 128 -12.19 -5.44 -3.53
C ILE A 128 -11.21 -4.44 -4.15
N VAL A 129 -10.88 -4.58 -5.43
CA VAL A 129 -9.98 -3.67 -6.14
C VAL A 129 -10.61 -2.28 -6.27
N TYR A 130 -11.90 -2.20 -6.58
CA TYR A 130 -12.67 -0.96 -6.61
C TYR A 130 -12.63 -0.23 -5.27
N LEU A 131 -12.90 -0.93 -4.16
CA LEU A 131 -12.85 -0.35 -2.82
C LEU A 131 -11.45 0.15 -2.46
N ASN A 132 -10.39 -0.50 -2.94
CA ASN A 132 -9.04 0.02 -2.74
C ASN A 132 -8.87 1.39 -3.37
N PHE A 133 -9.32 1.57 -4.61
CA PHE A 133 -9.23 2.86 -5.29
C PHE A 133 -10.16 3.91 -4.67
N LEU A 134 -11.39 3.52 -4.32
CA LEU A 134 -12.38 4.42 -3.75
C LEU A 134 -11.97 4.98 -2.37
N LEU A 135 -11.43 4.14 -1.49
CA LEU A 135 -11.09 4.52 -0.12
C LEU A 135 -9.76 5.29 -0.01
N SER A 136 -8.95 5.25 -1.06
CA SER A 136 -7.67 5.94 -1.10
C SER A 136 -7.86 7.46 -1.17
N LYS A 137 -7.00 8.20 -0.48
CA LYS A 137 -6.94 9.66 -0.57
C LYS A 137 -6.42 10.11 -1.93
N LEU A 138 -5.38 9.42 -2.38
CA LEU A 138 -4.56 9.68 -3.55
C LEU A 138 -4.03 8.34 -4.02
N ILE A 139 -4.03 8.14 -5.34
CA ILE A 139 -3.45 6.97 -5.99
C ILE A 139 -2.24 7.41 -6.80
N ILE A 140 -1.09 6.79 -6.51
CA ILE A 140 0.15 6.90 -7.27
C ILE A 140 0.22 5.68 -8.19
N CYS A 141 0.53 5.88 -9.46
CA CYS A 141 0.65 4.81 -10.45
C CYS A 141 1.82 5.10 -11.40
N ASN A 142 2.30 4.05 -12.07
CA ASN A 142 3.57 4.13 -12.80
C ASN A 142 3.49 4.87 -14.15
N ASN A 143 2.31 4.94 -14.77
CA ASN A 143 2.14 5.57 -16.08
C ASN A 143 0.66 5.94 -16.37
N ASP A 144 0.47 6.75 -17.41
CA ASP A 144 -0.84 7.20 -17.90
C ASP A 144 -1.79 6.06 -18.27
N GLN A 145 -1.27 4.95 -18.78
CA GLN A 145 -2.10 3.84 -19.23
C GLN A 145 -2.77 3.14 -18.04
N ILE A 146 -2.01 2.90 -16.96
CA ILE A 146 -2.56 2.40 -15.70
C ILE A 146 -3.57 3.39 -15.12
N LYS A 147 -3.26 4.70 -15.13
CA LYS A 147 -4.21 5.74 -14.68
C LYS A 147 -5.55 5.67 -15.41
N LYS A 148 -5.53 5.54 -16.73
CA LYS A 148 -6.74 5.40 -17.56
C LYS A 148 -7.55 4.16 -17.18
N GLU A 149 -6.88 3.03 -16.95
CA GLU A 149 -7.55 1.80 -16.52
C GLU A 149 -8.12 1.90 -15.10
N ILE A 150 -7.42 2.55 -14.17
CA ILE A 150 -7.94 2.81 -12.82
C ILE A 150 -9.18 3.72 -12.90
N TRP A 151 -9.19 4.75 -13.75
CA TRP A 151 -10.39 5.60 -13.97
C TRP A 151 -11.63 4.82 -14.45
N GLN A 152 -11.46 3.69 -15.13
CA GLN A 152 -12.60 2.87 -15.55
C GLN A 152 -13.30 2.14 -14.38
N PHE A 153 -12.72 2.16 -13.18
CA PHE A 153 -13.35 1.61 -11.97
C PHE A 153 -14.38 2.56 -11.36
N GLY A 154 -14.40 3.86 -11.70
CA GLY A 154 -15.40 4.82 -11.22
C GLY A 154 -14.84 6.24 -11.07
N PRO A 155 -15.65 7.21 -10.59
CA PRO A 155 -15.18 8.56 -10.31
C PRO A 155 -14.19 8.53 -9.14
N LEU A 156 -12.89 8.60 -9.45
CA LEU A 156 -11.83 8.53 -8.46
C LEU A 156 -11.45 9.90 -7.91
N THR A 157 -11.12 9.94 -6.63
CA THR A 157 -10.38 11.05 -6.02
C THR A 157 -8.97 11.12 -6.61
N ALA A 158 -8.65 12.25 -7.25
CA ALA A 158 -7.38 12.67 -7.85
C ALA A 158 -6.22 11.64 -7.85
N CYS A 159 -5.85 11.13 -9.04
CA CYS A 159 -4.56 10.45 -9.25
C CYS A 159 -3.47 11.49 -9.56
N ALA A 160 -2.35 11.47 -8.82
CA ALA A 160 -1.18 12.30 -9.11
C ALA A 160 0.00 11.43 -9.62
N PHE A 161 0.87 12.04 -10.42
CA PHE A 161 2.10 11.42 -10.91
C PHE A 161 3.26 11.70 -9.94
N MET A 162 4.15 10.71 -9.76
CA MET A 162 5.51 10.87 -9.27
C MET A 162 6.43 10.02 -10.13
#